data_AF-A0A2V6Q210-F1
#
_entry.id   AF-A0A2V6Q210-F1
#
_cell.length_a   1.000
_cell.length_b   1.000
_cell.length_c   1.000
_cell.angle_alpha   90.00
_cell.angle_beta   90.00
_cell.angle_gamma   90.00
#
_symmetry.space_group_name_H-M   'P 1'
#
loop_
_entity.id
_entity.type
_entity.pdbx_description
1 polymer ?
#
loop_
_entity_poly.entity_id
_entity_poly.type
_entity_poly.pdbx_seq_one_letter_code
_entity_poly.pdbx_strand_id
1 'polypeptide(L)'
;MSRHFERRVSLEGLVEFGISLPGRGPLAKPDQVLTMAAQADALGYASVFVTDHIVLPASMARSVYPYSATRQLPGGAAQDYLEPLALLGALARETKRARLGTSVLVVPYRHPLVTAKILATLDRLSGGRIILGAGVGWLREEFEAVGAPPFEQRGAVTDEYLAFMRQTWTTDPVTFRGRYVSVSNVHALPKPVQPSGIPVWIGGHTDAAVQRAARLGDGWHPIILRPPGLLLPDEYGKRVRQLKAWAKEAGRDPEAITLTIRVPMEVRPKRMKPPGGERPLFQGTAEEVTKDIRTYADLGVTHVVWDPTHQDLPSVLDNLERFAQEVGPKFNRARGGLAVGAGGARSGRNEGGLAGEARGSASAVNRSASRGSASAVNRSEPAVNRSASVVKRSASKRRAATKGPRKNAR
;
A
#
# COMPACT_ATOMS: atom_id res chain seq x y z
N MET A 1 45.94 14.43 9.27
CA MET A 1 45.19 13.49 10.14
C MET A 1 43.82 14.10 10.48
N SER A 2 42.92 14.13 9.50
CA SER A 2 41.64 14.83 9.59
C SER A 2 40.59 13.98 10.28
N ARG A 3 40.02 14.52 11.36
CA ARG A 3 38.88 13.97 12.09
C ARG A 3 37.61 14.19 11.25
N HIS A 4 36.98 13.12 10.77
CA HIS A 4 35.60 13.17 10.30
C HIS A 4 34.68 12.82 11.47
N PHE A 5 33.95 13.83 11.92
CA PHE A 5 32.93 13.73 12.95
C PHE A 5 31.58 13.66 12.22
N GLU A 6 31.16 12.48 11.81
CA GLU A 6 29.78 12.26 11.37
C GLU A 6 28.87 12.29 12.60
N ARG A 7 28.14 13.40 12.77
CA ARG A 7 27.02 13.46 13.72
C ARG A 7 25.96 12.46 13.27
N ARG A 8 25.86 11.33 13.97
CA ARG A 8 24.63 10.52 14.04
C ARG A 8 23.49 11.42 14.51
N VAL A 9 22.54 11.72 13.64
CA VAL A 9 21.25 12.28 14.05
C VAL A 9 20.50 11.16 14.77
N SER A 10 20.25 11.31 16.07
CA SER A 10 19.37 10.40 16.79
C SER A 10 17.95 10.53 16.21
N LEU A 11 17.38 9.41 15.77
CA LEU A 11 16.01 9.28 15.23
C LEU A 11 14.92 9.40 16.30
N GLU A 12 15.28 9.79 17.53
CA GLU A 12 14.33 9.94 18.64
C GLU A 12 13.27 10.99 18.29
N GLY A 13 12.06 10.49 17.98
CA GLY A 13 10.82 11.25 17.86
C GLY A 13 10.25 11.45 16.46
N LEU A 14 10.86 10.95 15.38
CA LEU A 14 10.30 11.10 14.03
C LEU A 14 9.49 9.86 13.62
N VAL A 15 8.17 10.00 13.53
CA VAL A 15 7.27 8.97 13.00
C VAL A 15 6.58 9.51 11.76
N GLU A 16 6.68 8.77 10.66
CA GLU A 16 6.00 9.08 9.41
C GLU A 16 4.62 8.42 9.39
N PHE A 17 3.63 9.10 8.83
CA PHE A 17 2.26 8.61 8.76
C PHE A 17 1.81 8.43 7.32
N GLY A 18 1.23 7.28 7.02
CA GLY A 18 0.61 6.95 5.76
C GLY A 18 -0.84 6.52 5.90
N ILE A 19 -1.48 6.27 4.77
CA ILE A 19 -2.86 5.76 4.70
C ILE A 19 -2.94 4.58 3.75
N SER A 20 -3.72 3.56 4.11
CA SER A 20 -4.19 2.55 3.17
C SER A 20 -5.52 2.99 2.56
N LEU A 21 -5.56 3.14 1.25
CA LEU A 21 -6.78 3.47 0.54
C LEU A 21 -7.69 2.24 0.41
N PRO A 22 -9.02 2.44 0.39
CA PRO A 22 -9.97 1.36 0.21
C PRO A 22 -9.95 0.86 -1.24
N GLY A 23 -9.11 -0.13 -1.51
CA GLY A 23 -9.07 -0.82 -2.81
C GLY A 23 -10.23 -1.79 -3.03
N ARG A 24 -11.09 -2.00 -2.02
CA ARG A 24 -12.25 -2.91 -2.06
C ARG A 24 -13.47 -2.36 -1.32
N GLY A 25 -14.66 -2.87 -1.67
CA GLY A 25 -15.91 -2.52 -1.02
C GLY A 25 -16.51 -1.18 -1.47
N PRO A 26 -17.43 -0.57 -0.71
CA PRO A 26 -18.24 0.58 -1.17
C PRO A 26 -17.44 1.82 -1.57
N LEU A 27 -16.24 1.98 -1.01
CA LEU A 27 -15.33 3.10 -1.28
C LEU A 27 -14.31 2.81 -2.39
N ALA A 28 -14.32 1.61 -2.99
CA ALA A 28 -13.39 1.22 -4.07
C ALA A 28 -13.78 1.79 -5.44
N LYS A 29 -14.19 3.06 -5.45
CA LYS A 29 -14.52 3.82 -6.66
C LYS A 29 -13.32 4.68 -7.03
N PRO A 30 -12.85 4.67 -8.28
CA PRO A 30 -11.65 5.41 -8.69
C PRO A 30 -11.63 6.86 -8.21
N ASP A 31 -12.69 7.63 -8.45
CA ASP A 31 -12.76 9.04 -8.07
C ASP A 31 -12.65 9.26 -6.55
N GLN A 32 -13.23 8.37 -5.74
CA GLN A 32 -13.16 8.47 -4.28
C GLN A 32 -11.75 8.15 -3.78
N VAL A 33 -11.14 7.09 -4.32
CA VAL A 33 -9.77 6.69 -4.00
C VAL A 33 -8.78 7.78 -4.37
N LEU A 34 -8.92 8.39 -5.55
CA LEU A 34 -8.07 9.51 -5.99
C LEU A 34 -8.27 10.76 -5.13
N THR A 35 -9.51 11.08 -4.77
CA THR A 35 -9.82 12.19 -3.86
C THR A 35 -9.15 12.00 -2.49
N MET A 36 -9.24 10.79 -1.92
CA MET A 36 -8.58 10.48 -0.65
C MET A 36 -7.06 10.58 -0.76
N ALA A 37 -6.47 10.12 -1.86
CA ALA A 37 -5.04 10.21 -2.09
C ALA A 37 -4.55 11.65 -2.20
N ALA A 38 -5.25 12.48 -2.97
CA ALA A 38 -4.95 13.90 -3.13
C ALA A 38 -5.02 14.63 -1.78
N GLN A 39 -6.06 14.37 -0.99
CA GLN A 39 -6.22 14.96 0.34
C GLN A 39 -5.11 14.51 1.29
N ALA A 40 -4.77 13.22 1.31
CA ALA A 40 -3.68 12.71 2.14
C ALA A 40 -2.33 13.34 1.76
N ASP A 41 -2.04 13.49 0.47
CA ASP A 41 -0.83 14.16 -0.01
C ASP A 41 -0.80 15.64 0.42
N ALA A 42 -1.91 16.36 0.28
CA ALA A 42 -2.05 17.76 0.68
C ALA A 42 -1.91 17.97 2.20
N LEU A 43 -2.46 17.05 3.01
CA LEU A 43 -2.38 17.06 4.47
C LEU A 43 -1.01 16.64 5.01
N GLY A 44 -0.08 16.23 4.15
CA GLY A 44 1.30 15.94 4.56
C GLY A 44 1.59 14.48 4.87
N TYR A 45 0.67 13.54 4.63
CA TYR A 45 0.92 12.11 4.81
C TYR A 45 2.12 11.67 3.96
N ALA A 46 3.02 10.90 4.56
CA ALA A 46 4.28 10.48 3.97
C ALA A 46 4.13 9.35 2.94
N SER A 47 2.99 8.64 2.95
CA SER A 47 2.73 7.56 2.01
C SER A 47 1.26 7.18 1.86
N VAL A 48 0.94 6.58 0.72
CA VAL A 48 -0.36 6.06 0.34
C VAL A 48 -0.20 4.62 -0.14
N PHE A 49 -1.01 3.71 0.38
CA PHE A 49 -0.95 2.28 0.10
C PHE A 49 -2.25 1.73 -0.49
N VAL A 50 -2.13 0.73 -1.38
CA VAL A 50 -3.26 -0.01 -1.94
C VAL A 50 -3.07 -1.53 -1.73
N THR A 51 -4.15 -2.29 -1.64
CA THR A 51 -4.10 -3.75 -1.40
C THR A 51 -4.27 -4.53 -2.70
N ASP A 52 -3.78 -5.77 -2.76
CA ASP A 52 -3.82 -6.60 -3.97
C ASP A 52 -4.85 -7.72 -3.92
N HIS A 53 -5.65 -7.79 -4.97
CA HIS A 53 -6.33 -8.97 -5.50
C HIS A 53 -6.46 -8.75 -7.02
N ILE A 54 -6.25 -9.81 -7.81
CA ILE A 54 -6.51 -9.83 -9.26
C ILE A 54 -7.98 -10.16 -9.49
N VAL A 55 -8.46 -11.21 -8.83
CA VAL A 55 -9.85 -11.68 -8.88
C VAL A 55 -10.23 -12.31 -7.56
N LEU A 56 -11.49 -12.16 -7.15
CA LEU A 56 -12.03 -12.90 -6.01
C LEU A 56 -12.85 -14.10 -6.51
N PRO A 57 -12.40 -15.34 -6.25
CA PRO A 57 -13.16 -16.53 -6.59
C PRO A 57 -14.51 -16.54 -5.87
N ALA A 58 -15.58 -16.92 -6.58
CA ALA A 58 -16.93 -16.98 -6.02
C ALA A 58 -17.06 -17.93 -4.81
N SER A 59 -16.17 -18.94 -4.73
CA SER A 59 -16.03 -19.84 -3.60
C SER A 59 -14.59 -19.82 -3.09
N MET A 60 -14.43 -19.73 -1.77
CA MET A 60 -13.14 -19.68 -1.07
C MET A 60 -13.03 -20.80 -0.02
N ALA A 61 -13.66 -21.95 -0.29
CA ALA A 61 -13.89 -23.01 0.69
C ALA A 61 -12.60 -23.65 1.25
N ARG A 62 -11.47 -23.53 0.56
CA ARG A 62 -10.17 -24.10 0.95
C ARG A 62 -9.21 -23.06 1.52
N SER A 63 -9.65 -21.80 1.63
CA SER A 63 -8.85 -20.70 2.16
C SER A 63 -9.48 -20.08 3.39
N VAL A 64 -8.62 -19.55 4.27
CA VAL A 64 -9.03 -18.87 5.50
C VAL A 64 -8.53 -17.44 5.44
N TYR A 65 -9.44 -16.47 5.61
CA TYR A 65 -9.04 -15.08 5.66
C TYR A 65 -8.24 -14.79 6.95
N PRO A 66 -7.00 -14.30 6.84
CA PRO A 66 -6.08 -14.26 7.98
C PRO A 66 -6.29 -13.07 8.94
N TYR A 67 -7.19 -12.13 8.62
CA TYR A 67 -7.37 -10.87 9.36
C TYR A 67 -8.80 -10.67 9.89
N SER A 68 -9.53 -11.76 10.11
CA SER A 68 -10.86 -11.73 10.74
C SER A 68 -11.04 -12.88 11.72
N ALA A 69 -11.68 -12.60 12.85
CA ALA A 69 -12.09 -13.63 13.81
C ALA A 69 -13.08 -14.64 13.19
N THR A 70 -13.94 -14.18 12.28
CA THR A 70 -14.88 -15.05 11.55
C THR A 70 -14.21 -15.89 10.48
N ARG A 71 -12.91 -15.66 10.20
CA ARG A 71 -12.14 -16.32 9.13
C ARG A 71 -12.70 -16.11 7.71
N GLN A 72 -13.66 -15.19 7.57
CA GLN A 72 -14.27 -14.80 6.31
C GLN A 72 -13.77 -13.43 5.86
N LEU A 73 -13.67 -13.24 4.54
CA LEU A 73 -13.39 -11.95 3.93
C LEU A 73 -14.56 -10.99 4.19
N PRO A 74 -14.34 -9.83 4.84
CA PRO A 74 -15.40 -8.85 5.04
C PRO A 74 -15.97 -8.37 3.69
N GLY A 75 -17.30 -8.31 3.56
CA GLY A 75 -17.98 -7.92 2.31
C GLY A 75 -18.16 -9.07 1.30
N GLY A 76 -17.63 -10.26 1.56
CA GLY A 76 -17.78 -11.43 0.66
C GLY A 76 -16.94 -11.34 -0.62
N ALA A 77 -17.12 -12.29 -1.54
CA ALA A 77 -16.38 -12.32 -2.82
C ALA A 77 -16.95 -11.35 -3.87
N ALA A 78 -18.26 -11.10 -3.85
CA ALA A 78 -18.94 -10.25 -4.81
C ALA A 78 -18.87 -8.77 -4.38
N GLN A 79 -17.67 -8.19 -4.51
CA GLN A 79 -17.41 -6.78 -4.23
C GLN A 79 -16.41 -6.20 -5.23
N ASP A 80 -16.45 -4.89 -5.44
CA ASP A 80 -15.45 -4.19 -6.24
C ASP A 80 -14.06 -4.36 -5.63
N TYR A 81 -13.07 -4.58 -6.49
CA TYR A 81 -11.65 -4.62 -6.14
C TYR A 81 -10.84 -3.99 -7.28
N LEU A 82 -10.11 -2.91 -6.99
CA LEU A 82 -9.27 -2.25 -7.98
C LEU A 82 -7.90 -2.93 -8.08
N GLU A 83 -7.42 -3.17 -9.30
CA GLU A 83 -6.09 -3.74 -9.54
C GLU A 83 -5.02 -2.73 -9.06
N PRO A 84 -4.10 -3.15 -8.16
CA PRO A 84 -3.26 -2.21 -7.43
C PRO A 84 -2.18 -1.53 -8.28
N LEU A 85 -1.61 -2.20 -9.28
CA LEU A 85 -0.50 -1.63 -10.07
C LEU A 85 -1.02 -0.60 -11.07
N ALA A 86 -2.18 -0.82 -11.67
CA ALA A 86 -2.90 0.15 -12.48
C ALA A 86 -3.31 1.36 -11.64
N LEU A 87 -3.87 1.12 -10.45
CA LEU A 87 -4.25 2.18 -9.53
C LEU A 87 -3.04 3.03 -9.08
N LEU A 88 -1.90 2.41 -8.78
CA LEU A 88 -0.66 3.12 -8.46
C LEU A 88 -0.20 4.04 -9.61
N GLY A 89 -0.46 3.68 -10.87
CA GLY A 89 -0.20 4.54 -12.01
C GLY A 89 -1.01 5.84 -11.98
N ALA A 90 -2.30 5.75 -11.63
CA ALA A 90 -3.15 6.94 -11.44
C ALA A 90 -2.70 7.76 -10.22
N LEU A 91 -2.43 7.10 -9.10
CA LEU A 91 -1.96 7.75 -7.86
C LEU A 91 -0.62 8.47 -8.04
N ALA A 92 0.28 7.97 -8.89
CA ALA A 92 1.55 8.61 -9.22
C ALA A 92 1.38 9.99 -9.87
N ARG A 93 0.29 10.19 -10.62
CA ARG A 93 -0.06 11.48 -11.22
C ARG A 93 -0.80 12.40 -10.27
N GLU A 94 -1.71 11.83 -9.49
CA GLU A 94 -2.57 12.54 -8.54
C GLU A 94 -1.77 13.15 -7.39
N THR A 95 -0.78 12.42 -6.87
CA THR A 95 0.04 12.84 -5.72
C THR A 95 1.38 13.41 -6.15
N LYS A 96 1.94 14.33 -5.35
CA LYS A 96 3.23 14.99 -5.61
C LYS A 96 4.32 14.58 -4.62
N ARG A 97 3.99 14.25 -3.37
CA ARG A 97 4.99 14.03 -2.31
C ARG A 97 4.96 12.63 -1.73
N ALA A 98 3.78 12.11 -1.42
CA ALA A 98 3.61 10.86 -0.70
C ALA A 98 4.27 9.69 -1.45
N ARG A 99 4.97 8.81 -0.72
CA ARG A 99 5.40 7.53 -1.29
C ARG A 99 4.19 6.68 -1.62
N LEU A 100 4.26 5.90 -2.67
CA LEU A 100 3.15 5.08 -3.15
C LEU A 100 3.55 3.63 -3.04
N GLY A 101 2.68 2.79 -2.49
CA GLY A 101 3.03 1.39 -2.37
C GLY A 101 1.86 0.44 -2.29
N THR A 102 2.21 -0.83 -2.24
CA THR A 102 1.27 -1.92 -2.01
C THR A 102 1.29 -2.33 -0.54
N SER A 103 0.14 -2.72 0.03
CA SER A 103 0.02 -3.25 1.39
C SER A 103 -0.96 -4.45 1.39
N VAL A 104 -0.56 -5.61 0.89
CA VAL A 104 0.68 -5.92 0.14
C VAL A 104 0.31 -6.43 -1.25
N LEU A 105 1.27 -6.41 -2.17
CA LEU A 105 1.21 -7.11 -3.46
C LEU A 105 1.44 -8.59 -3.18
N VAL A 106 0.57 -9.46 -3.68
CA VAL A 106 0.79 -10.91 -3.64
C VAL A 106 1.77 -11.23 -4.76
N VAL A 107 3.04 -11.33 -4.40
CA VAL A 107 4.16 -11.44 -5.35
C VAL A 107 3.97 -12.61 -6.33
N PRO A 108 3.49 -13.81 -5.92
CA PRO A 108 3.37 -14.94 -6.84
C PRO A 108 2.29 -14.81 -7.92
N TYR A 109 1.34 -13.86 -7.83
CA TYR A 109 0.23 -13.76 -8.79
C TYR A 109 0.65 -13.31 -10.18
N ARG A 110 1.83 -12.72 -10.33
CA ARG A 110 2.29 -12.12 -11.59
C ARG A 110 3.69 -12.63 -11.92
N HIS A 111 4.00 -12.72 -13.21
CA HIS A 111 5.35 -13.07 -13.64
C HIS A 111 6.34 -12.00 -13.16
N PRO A 112 7.45 -12.37 -12.50
CA PRO A 112 8.24 -11.39 -11.74
C PRO A 112 9.03 -10.43 -12.64
N LEU A 113 9.34 -10.81 -13.89
CA LEU A 113 9.97 -9.89 -14.85
C LEU A 113 9.00 -8.77 -15.26
N VAL A 114 7.73 -9.13 -15.46
CA VAL A 114 6.66 -8.18 -15.81
C VAL A 114 6.42 -7.25 -14.62
N THR A 115 6.33 -7.80 -13.41
CA THR A 115 6.17 -7.02 -12.18
C THR A 115 7.36 -6.09 -11.95
N ALA A 116 8.61 -6.55 -12.11
CA ALA A 116 9.79 -5.70 -11.99
C ALA A 116 9.75 -4.53 -12.97
N LYS A 117 9.37 -4.78 -14.22
CA LYS A 117 9.25 -3.78 -15.29
C LYS A 117 8.14 -2.76 -15.01
N ILE A 118 6.98 -3.21 -14.55
CA ILE A 118 5.87 -2.32 -14.14
C ILE A 118 6.33 -1.43 -12.99
N LEU A 119 6.89 -2.01 -11.93
CA LEU A 119 7.33 -1.26 -10.76
C LEU A 119 8.43 -0.25 -11.08
N ALA A 120 9.42 -0.61 -11.92
CA ALA A 120 10.45 0.34 -12.37
C ALA A 120 9.86 1.49 -13.19
N THR A 121 8.82 1.22 -13.99
CA THR A 121 8.10 2.25 -14.75
C THR A 121 7.30 3.17 -13.83
N LEU A 122 6.58 2.61 -12.85
CA LEU A 122 5.88 3.38 -11.82
C LEU A 122 6.85 4.23 -10.98
N ASP A 123 8.04 3.71 -10.69
CA ASP A 123 9.09 4.45 -9.99
C ASP A 123 9.56 5.66 -10.78
N ARG A 124 9.75 5.51 -12.09
CA ARG A 124 10.06 6.63 -12.99
C ARG A 124 8.92 7.64 -13.09
N LEU A 125 7.68 7.17 -13.22
CA LEU A 125 6.48 8.03 -13.30
C LEU A 125 6.25 8.84 -12.02
N SER A 126 6.55 8.24 -10.88
CA SER A 126 6.38 8.88 -9.57
C SER A 126 7.60 9.69 -9.13
N GLY A 127 8.75 9.54 -9.78
CA GLY A 127 9.99 10.23 -9.41
C GLY A 127 10.71 9.59 -8.23
N GLY A 128 10.71 8.25 -8.13
CA GLY A 128 11.42 7.50 -7.08
C GLY A 128 10.59 7.22 -5.83
N ARG A 129 9.26 7.27 -5.93
CA ARG A 129 8.36 7.22 -4.75
C ARG A 129 7.75 5.84 -4.49
N ILE A 130 8.11 4.80 -5.24
CA ILE A 130 7.48 3.49 -5.11
C ILE A 130 8.06 2.68 -3.95
N ILE A 131 7.18 2.04 -3.18
CA ILE A 131 7.48 1.00 -2.19
C ILE A 131 6.74 -0.28 -2.60
N LEU A 132 7.46 -1.39 -2.72
CA LEU A 132 6.85 -2.70 -2.89
C LEU A 132 6.55 -3.30 -1.50
N GLY A 133 5.31 -3.18 -1.02
CA GLY A 133 4.88 -4.07 0.06
C GLY A 133 4.63 -5.45 -0.52
N ALA A 134 5.36 -6.45 -0.05
CA ALA A 134 5.36 -7.80 -0.59
C ALA A 134 4.70 -8.79 0.39
N GLY A 135 3.79 -9.60 -0.14
CA GLY A 135 3.13 -10.69 0.57
C GLY A 135 3.17 -11.98 -0.23
N VAL A 136 3.03 -13.09 0.50
CA VAL A 136 3.02 -14.44 -0.07
C VAL A 136 1.63 -14.89 -0.52
N GLY A 137 0.56 -14.16 -0.15
CA GLY A 137 -0.82 -14.52 -0.46
C GLY A 137 -1.44 -15.56 0.48
N TRP A 138 -2.77 -15.52 0.60
CA TRP A 138 -3.55 -16.39 1.49
C TRP A 138 -4.62 -17.20 0.75
N LEU A 139 -5.02 -16.77 -0.45
CA LEU A 139 -6.19 -17.26 -1.17
C LEU A 139 -5.80 -18.26 -2.25
N ARG A 140 -5.79 -19.56 -1.91
CA ARG A 140 -5.42 -20.66 -2.81
C ARG A 140 -6.22 -20.62 -4.11
N GLU A 141 -7.51 -20.39 -4.04
CA GLU A 141 -8.39 -20.40 -5.20
C GLU A 141 -8.00 -19.34 -6.23
N GLU A 142 -7.47 -18.20 -5.79
CA GLU A 142 -6.98 -17.16 -6.69
C GLU A 142 -5.65 -17.55 -7.33
N PHE A 143 -4.74 -18.21 -6.58
CA PHE A 143 -3.52 -18.79 -7.16
C PHE A 143 -3.85 -19.72 -8.35
N GLU A 144 -4.84 -20.60 -8.16
CA GLU A 144 -5.28 -21.51 -9.22
C GLU A 144 -5.94 -20.77 -10.38
N ALA A 145 -6.78 -19.77 -10.09
CA ALA A 145 -7.48 -19.00 -11.12
C ALA A 145 -6.54 -18.20 -12.03
N VAL A 146 -5.45 -17.64 -11.48
CA VAL A 146 -4.48 -16.85 -12.25
C VAL A 146 -3.33 -17.69 -12.82
N GLY A 147 -3.33 -19.01 -12.59
CA GLY A 147 -2.25 -19.89 -13.03
C GLY A 147 -0.91 -19.62 -12.33
N ALA A 148 -0.94 -19.16 -11.09
CA ALA A 148 0.25 -18.92 -10.29
C ALA A 148 0.94 -20.23 -9.88
N PRO A 149 2.23 -20.18 -9.46
CA PRO A 149 2.92 -21.35 -8.92
C PRO A 149 2.17 -22.02 -7.74
N PRO A 150 2.45 -23.29 -7.42
CA PRO A 150 1.72 -24.02 -6.38
C PRO A 150 1.62 -23.27 -5.06
N PHE A 151 0.41 -23.16 -4.50
CA PHE A 151 0.12 -22.39 -3.29
C PHE A 151 0.99 -22.82 -2.09
N GLU A 152 1.31 -24.11 -1.97
CA GLU A 152 2.17 -24.67 -0.93
C GLU A 152 3.59 -24.08 -0.98
N GLN A 153 4.05 -23.69 -2.17
CA GLN A 153 5.39 -23.19 -2.42
C GLN A 153 5.45 -21.66 -2.45
N ARG A 154 4.34 -20.96 -2.22
CA ARG A 154 4.21 -19.49 -2.34
C ARG A 154 5.27 -18.71 -1.56
N GLY A 155 5.74 -19.21 -0.42
CA GLY A 155 6.82 -18.59 0.35
C GLY A 155 8.16 -18.61 -0.40
N ALA A 156 8.57 -19.80 -0.88
CA ALA A 156 9.82 -19.97 -1.63
C ALA A 156 9.78 -19.25 -2.98
N VAL A 157 8.62 -19.28 -3.67
CA VAL A 157 8.39 -18.53 -4.91
C VAL A 157 8.56 -17.03 -4.67
N THR A 158 7.96 -16.50 -3.59
CA THR A 158 8.10 -15.08 -3.23
C THR A 158 9.56 -14.72 -3.00
N ASP A 159 10.31 -15.54 -2.26
CA ASP A 159 11.72 -15.28 -1.96
C ASP A 159 12.58 -15.21 -3.23
N GLU A 160 12.40 -16.17 -4.15
CA GLU A 160 13.11 -16.18 -5.43
C GLU A 160 12.70 -15.01 -6.33
N TYR A 161 11.40 -14.70 -6.41
CA TYR A 161 10.90 -13.59 -7.21
C TYR A 161 11.42 -12.26 -6.70
N LEU A 162 11.48 -12.05 -5.38
CA LEU A 162 12.06 -10.83 -4.80
C LEU A 162 13.55 -10.68 -5.12
N ALA A 163 14.32 -11.78 -5.08
CA ALA A 163 15.73 -11.77 -5.47
C ALA A 163 15.90 -11.42 -6.96
N PHE A 164 15.10 -12.06 -7.82
CA PHE A 164 15.12 -11.80 -9.26
C PHE A 164 14.70 -10.36 -9.60
N MET A 165 13.65 -9.82 -8.98
CA MET A 165 13.21 -8.45 -9.22
C MET A 165 14.28 -7.43 -8.81
N ARG A 166 14.97 -7.65 -7.68
CA ARG A 166 16.10 -6.80 -7.28
C ARG A 166 17.22 -6.80 -8.31
N GLN A 167 17.66 -7.97 -8.74
CA GLN A 167 18.69 -8.05 -9.77
C GLN A 167 18.24 -7.37 -11.08
N THR A 168 16.96 -7.52 -11.44
CA THR A 168 16.38 -6.86 -12.62
C THR A 168 16.49 -5.34 -12.53
N TRP A 169 16.31 -4.76 -11.33
CA TRP A 169 16.40 -3.32 -11.10
C TRP A 169 17.83 -2.77 -11.03
N THR A 170 18.81 -3.57 -10.62
CA THR A 170 20.17 -3.09 -10.34
C THR A 170 21.22 -3.52 -11.37
N THR A 171 20.92 -4.51 -12.22
CA THR A 171 21.88 -5.07 -13.18
C THR A 171 21.29 -5.07 -14.59
N ASP A 172 22.13 -4.81 -15.60
CA ASP A 172 21.79 -4.92 -17.02
C ASP A 172 23.03 -5.35 -17.83
N PRO A 173 22.91 -6.30 -18.78
CA PRO A 173 21.76 -7.15 -19.04
C PRO A 173 21.46 -8.10 -17.86
N VAL A 174 20.20 -8.56 -17.76
CA VAL A 174 19.73 -9.44 -16.70
C VAL A 174 19.89 -10.90 -17.13
N THR A 175 20.60 -11.68 -16.31
CA THR A 175 20.64 -13.14 -16.38
C THR A 175 20.42 -13.71 -14.98
N PHE A 176 19.40 -14.55 -14.82
CA PHE A 176 19.02 -15.17 -13.56
C PHE A 176 18.59 -16.61 -13.81
N ARG A 177 19.10 -17.54 -13.00
CA ARG A 177 18.76 -18.97 -13.08
C ARG A 177 18.20 -19.41 -11.74
N GLY A 178 16.89 -19.37 -11.61
CA GLY A 178 16.15 -19.85 -10.44
C GLY A 178 15.38 -21.14 -10.72
N ARG A 179 14.71 -21.63 -9.68
CA ARG A 179 13.82 -22.80 -9.76
C ARG A 179 12.46 -22.46 -10.37
N TYR A 180 11.97 -21.25 -10.11
CA TYR A 180 10.65 -20.76 -10.49
C TYR A 180 10.71 -19.77 -11.65
N VAL A 181 11.80 -19.02 -11.78
CA VAL A 181 12.04 -18.13 -12.92
C VAL A 181 13.46 -18.26 -13.44
N SER A 182 13.61 -18.31 -14.77
CA SER A 182 14.91 -18.30 -15.42
C SER A 182 14.85 -17.36 -16.63
N VAL A 183 15.79 -16.42 -16.70
CA VAL A 183 15.92 -15.42 -17.76
C VAL A 183 17.39 -15.32 -18.15
N SER A 184 17.69 -15.22 -19.44
CA SER A 184 19.07 -15.13 -19.93
C SER A 184 19.23 -13.95 -20.88
N ASN A 185 20.19 -13.09 -20.57
CA ASN A 185 20.65 -11.98 -21.41
C ASN A 185 19.53 -11.06 -21.93
N VAL A 186 18.71 -10.50 -21.01
CA VAL A 186 17.61 -9.59 -21.35
C VAL A 186 17.89 -8.18 -20.84
N HIS A 187 17.67 -7.17 -21.67
CA HIS A 187 17.65 -5.77 -21.24
C HIS A 187 16.32 -5.44 -20.56
N ALA A 188 16.39 -4.98 -19.31
CA ALA A 188 15.22 -4.59 -18.52
C ALA A 188 15.32 -3.12 -18.16
N LEU A 189 15.10 -2.26 -19.17
CA LEU A 189 15.15 -0.80 -19.05
C LEU A 189 13.74 -0.20 -19.14
N PRO A 190 13.42 0.95 -18.49
CA PRO A 190 14.33 1.72 -17.64
C PRO A 190 14.54 1.03 -16.29
N LYS A 191 15.67 1.32 -15.64
CA LYS A 191 15.88 0.99 -14.22
C LYS A 191 15.04 1.93 -13.34
N PRO A 192 14.79 1.63 -12.06
CA PRO A 192 14.22 2.60 -11.12
C PRO A 192 15.06 3.89 -11.03
N VAL A 193 14.45 4.98 -10.55
CA VAL A 193 15.17 6.19 -10.11
C VAL A 193 15.98 5.88 -8.84
N GLN A 194 15.42 5.03 -7.98
CA GLN A 194 16.04 4.62 -6.72
C GLN A 194 17.29 3.74 -6.98
N PRO A 195 18.51 4.16 -6.57
CA PRO A 195 19.77 3.50 -6.97
C PRO A 195 19.91 2.03 -6.52
N SER A 196 19.40 1.70 -5.34
CA SER A 196 19.40 0.33 -4.80
C SER A 196 18.24 -0.53 -5.29
N GLY A 197 17.47 -0.03 -6.27
CA GLY A 197 16.19 -0.59 -6.66
C GLY A 197 15.04 -0.13 -5.75
N ILE A 198 13.88 -0.74 -5.93
CA ILE A 198 12.65 -0.36 -5.23
C ILE A 198 12.65 -0.97 -3.82
N PRO A 199 12.42 -0.18 -2.75
CA PRO A 199 12.33 -0.68 -1.38
C PRO A 199 11.24 -1.75 -1.24
N VAL A 200 11.58 -2.86 -0.59
CA VAL A 200 10.65 -3.97 -0.36
C VAL A 200 10.29 -4.06 1.11
N TRP A 201 9.01 -3.86 1.42
CA TRP A 201 8.46 -4.01 2.76
C TRP A 201 7.73 -5.33 2.88
N ILE A 202 8.19 -6.22 3.76
CA ILE A 202 7.62 -7.57 3.88
C ILE A 202 6.42 -7.55 4.81
N GLY A 203 5.27 -7.98 4.30
CA GLY A 203 4.04 -8.11 5.07
C GLY A 203 3.93 -9.42 5.85
N GLY A 204 3.13 -9.38 6.91
CA GLY A 204 2.81 -10.54 7.76
C GLY A 204 3.61 -10.59 9.05
N HIS A 205 3.18 -11.46 9.97
CA HIS A 205 3.69 -11.53 11.33
C HIS A 205 4.04 -12.95 11.82
N THR A 206 3.92 -13.94 10.93
CA THR A 206 4.38 -15.30 11.22
C THR A 206 5.91 -15.35 11.24
N ASP A 207 6.49 -16.36 11.87
CA ASP A 207 7.94 -16.58 11.89
C ASP A 207 8.53 -16.56 10.48
N ALA A 208 7.88 -17.23 9.52
CA ALA A 208 8.30 -17.22 8.12
C ALA A 208 8.24 -15.83 7.45
N ALA A 209 7.31 -14.95 7.87
CA ALA A 209 7.24 -13.57 7.38
C ALA A 209 8.32 -12.69 7.99
N VAL A 210 8.54 -12.80 9.31
CA VAL A 210 9.57 -12.04 10.04
C VAL A 210 10.96 -12.46 9.58
N GLN A 211 11.21 -13.76 9.36
CA GLN A 211 12.47 -14.25 8.81
C GLN A 211 12.72 -13.75 7.37
N ARG A 212 11.68 -13.66 6.55
CA ARG A 212 11.77 -13.06 5.21
C ARG A 212 12.08 -11.58 5.28
N ALA A 213 11.44 -10.83 6.19
CA ALA A 213 11.76 -9.42 6.43
C ALA A 213 13.23 -9.25 6.86
N ALA A 214 13.71 -10.09 7.78
CA ALA A 214 15.09 -10.08 8.24
C ALA A 214 16.10 -10.29 7.11
N ARG A 215 15.83 -11.26 6.22
CA ARG A 215 16.77 -11.67 5.15
C ARG A 215 16.68 -10.80 3.89
N LEU A 216 15.46 -10.39 3.51
CA LEU A 216 15.16 -9.82 2.19
C LEU A 216 14.40 -8.49 2.25
N GLY A 217 13.98 -8.01 3.42
CA GLY A 217 13.17 -6.80 3.55
C GLY A 217 13.99 -5.54 3.82
N ASP A 218 13.61 -4.43 3.19
CA ASP A 218 14.03 -3.07 3.56
C ASP A 218 13.08 -2.48 4.63
N GLY A 219 11.95 -3.16 4.87
CA GLY A 219 11.06 -2.90 5.99
C GLY A 219 10.24 -4.13 6.38
N TRP A 220 9.72 -4.12 7.61
CA TRP A 220 8.74 -5.07 8.11
C TRP A 220 7.39 -4.37 8.28
N HIS A 221 6.35 -4.90 7.61
CA HIS A 221 5.04 -4.26 7.44
C HIS A 221 3.86 -5.14 7.86
N PRO A 222 3.73 -5.47 9.16
CA PRO A 222 2.60 -6.21 9.69
C PRO A 222 1.32 -5.34 9.74
N ILE A 223 0.19 -5.99 9.52
CA ILE A 223 -1.10 -5.49 10.01
C ILE A 223 -1.22 -5.92 11.47
N ILE A 224 -1.55 -4.97 12.35
CA ILE A 224 -1.76 -5.20 13.78
C ILE A 224 -3.24 -5.00 14.15
N LEU A 225 -3.63 -5.38 15.36
CA LEU A 225 -5.00 -5.27 15.89
C LEU A 225 -6.07 -5.96 15.01
N ARG A 226 -5.68 -7.01 14.30
CA ARG A 226 -6.59 -7.86 13.53
C ARG A 226 -6.50 -9.29 14.04
N PRO A 227 -7.60 -9.88 14.54
CA PRO A 227 -7.59 -11.27 14.96
C PRO A 227 -7.16 -12.21 13.80
N PRO A 228 -6.42 -13.29 14.09
CA PRO A 228 -5.96 -13.70 15.43
C PRO A 228 -4.66 -13.01 15.90
N GLY A 229 -3.96 -12.28 15.03
CA GLY A 229 -2.68 -11.63 15.34
C GLY A 229 -2.85 -10.17 15.77
N LEU A 230 -3.16 -9.93 17.04
CA LEU A 230 -3.33 -8.58 17.56
C LEU A 230 -2.02 -7.79 17.60
N LEU A 231 -0.88 -8.45 17.86
CA LEU A 231 0.44 -7.80 17.94
C LEU A 231 0.43 -6.58 18.87
N LEU A 232 -0.07 -6.79 20.09
CA LEU A 232 0.00 -5.78 21.15
C LEU A 232 1.48 -5.43 21.45
N PRO A 233 1.77 -4.31 22.14
CA PRO A 233 3.14 -3.81 22.29
C PRO A 233 4.18 -4.86 22.70
N ASP A 234 3.87 -5.71 23.67
CA ASP A 234 4.78 -6.78 24.12
C ASP A 234 5.06 -7.82 23.04
N GLU A 235 4.04 -8.23 22.29
CA GLU A 235 4.17 -9.17 21.18
C GLU A 235 4.93 -8.56 20.02
N TYR A 236 4.62 -7.31 19.66
CA TYR A 236 5.35 -6.57 18.64
C TYR A 236 6.84 -6.45 19.00
N GLY A 237 7.15 -6.04 20.24
CA GLY A 237 8.52 -5.96 20.74
C GLY A 237 9.26 -7.30 20.71
N LYS A 238 8.59 -8.42 21.01
CA LYS A 238 9.16 -9.77 20.85
C LYS A 238 9.53 -10.05 19.39
N ARG A 239 8.63 -9.73 18.45
CA ARG A 239 8.87 -9.91 17.00
C ARG A 239 9.99 -9.00 16.48
N VAL A 240 10.09 -7.75 16.96
CA VAL A 240 11.21 -6.86 16.63
C VAL A 240 12.54 -7.45 17.08
N ARG A 241 12.64 -7.99 18.30
CA ARG A 241 13.87 -8.65 18.76
C ARG A 241 14.23 -9.86 17.89
N GLN A 242 13.25 -10.67 17.52
CA GLN A 242 13.44 -11.82 16.64
C GLN A 242 13.90 -11.41 15.23
N LEU A 243 13.26 -10.38 14.65
CA LEU A 243 13.65 -9.78 13.37
C LEU A 243 15.11 -9.32 13.41
N LYS A 244 15.49 -8.56 14.45
CA LYS A 244 16.85 -8.04 14.59
C LYS A 244 17.88 -9.15 14.75
N ALA A 245 17.56 -10.22 15.48
CA ALA A 245 18.43 -11.38 15.61
C ALA A 245 18.65 -12.09 14.26
N TRP A 246 17.58 -12.41 13.55
CA TRP A 246 17.67 -13.05 12.24
C TRP A 246 18.32 -12.18 11.16
N ALA A 247 18.20 -10.84 11.26
CA ALA A 247 18.88 -9.93 10.35
C ALA A 247 20.40 -10.01 10.54
N LYS A 248 20.88 -10.05 11.80
CA LYS A 248 22.30 -10.25 12.13
C LYS A 248 22.81 -11.61 11.64
N GLU A 249 22.05 -12.68 11.88
CA GLU A 249 22.39 -14.03 11.40
C GLU A 249 22.50 -14.08 9.87
N ALA A 250 21.69 -13.28 9.16
CA ALA A 250 21.74 -13.13 7.72
C ALA A 250 22.84 -12.17 7.23
N GLY A 251 23.67 -11.63 8.12
CA GLY A 251 24.75 -10.69 7.79
C GLY A 251 24.27 -9.29 7.41
N ARG A 252 23.05 -8.89 7.81
CA ARG A 252 22.47 -7.57 7.51
C ARG A 252 22.48 -6.68 8.74
N ASP A 253 22.56 -5.37 8.51
CA ASP A 253 22.33 -4.37 9.56
C ASP A 253 20.83 -4.35 9.93
N PRO A 254 20.47 -4.68 11.19
CA PRO A 254 19.07 -4.64 11.63
C PRO A 254 18.48 -3.24 11.63
N GLU A 255 19.31 -2.20 11.80
CA GLU A 255 18.82 -0.81 11.84
C GLU A 255 18.52 -0.26 10.43
N ALA A 256 18.96 -0.96 9.38
CA ALA A 256 18.57 -0.67 8.00
C ALA A 256 17.14 -1.14 7.66
N ILE A 257 16.50 -1.92 8.55
CA ILE A 257 15.14 -2.43 8.33
C ILE A 257 14.13 -1.46 8.96
N THR A 258 13.32 -0.83 8.12
CA THR A 258 12.25 0.06 8.57
C THR A 258 11.19 -0.74 9.34
N LEU A 259 10.88 -0.34 10.57
CA LEU A 259 9.82 -0.95 11.37
C LEU A 259 8.53 -0.17 11.17
N THR A 260 7.50 -0.86 10.72
CA THR A 260 6.21 -0.25 10.42
C THR A 260 5.06 -1.01 11.08
N ILE A 261 3.89 -0.38 11.13
CA ILE A 261 2.62 -1.02 11.46
C ILE A 261 1.51 -0.48 10.56
N ARG A 262 0.54 -1.34 10.22
CA ARG A 262 -0.73 -0.93 9.62
C ARG A 262 -1.88 -1.21 10.57
N VAL A 263 -2.72 -0.22 10.84
CA VAL A 263 -3.71 -0.29 11.92
C VAL A 263 -4.91 0.64 11.69
N PRO A 264 -6.14 0.26 12.13
CA PRO A 264 -7.28 1.17 12.15
C PRO A 264 -7.02 2.40 12.99
N MET A 265 -7.48 3.56 12.51
CA MET A 265 -7.30 4.83 13.20
C MET A 265 -8.60 5.62 13.23
N GLU A 266 -8.90 6.19 14.39
CA GLU A 266 -10.03 7.11 14.55
C GLU A 266 -9.71 8.16 15.61
N VAL A 267 -9.44 9.40 15.20
CA VAL A 267 -9.37 10.52 16.16
C VAL A 267 -10.78 11.04 16.44
N ARG A 268 -11.19 11.06 17.70
CA ARG A 268 -12.51 11.50 18.16
C ARG A 268 -12.44 12.83 18.91
N PRO A 269 -13.47 13.69 18.81
CA PRO A 269 -13.58 14.86 19.68
C PRO A 269 -13.64 14.46 21.16
N LYS A 270 -13.05 15.27 22.06
CA LYS A 270 -12.97 15.01 23.52
C LYS A 270 -14.29 14.66 24.21
N ARG A 271 -15.43 15.06 23.65
CA ARG A 271 -16.76 14.84 24.23
C ARG A 271 -17.41 13.51 23.83
N MET A 272 -16.81 12.75 22.93
CA MET A 272 -17.34 11.48 22.45
C MET A 272 -16.78 10.32 23.28
N LYS A 273 -17.63 9.67 24.09
CA LYS A 273 -17.24 8.48 24.86
C LYS A 273 -17.01 7.29 23.91
N PRO A 274 -16.07 6.37 24.22
CA PRO A 274 -15.94 5.13 23.48
C PRO A 274 -17.25 4.32 23.56
N PRO A 275 -17.71 3.69 22.45
CA PRO A 275 -18.84 2.78 22.52
C PRO A 275 -18.46 1.56 23.38
N GLY A 276 -19.12 1.40 24.53
CA GLY A 276 -19.16 0.17 25.34
C GLY A 276 -17.86 -0.61 25.52
N GLY A 277 -17.07 -0.29 26.55
CA GLY A 277 -15.95 -1.11 27.03
C GLY A 277 -14.59 -0.42 26.99
N GLU A 278 -13.52 -1.22 26.95
CA GLU A 278 -12.14 -0.72 26.79
C GLU A 278 -11.96 -0.06 25.41
N ARG A 279 -11.26 1.07 25.40
CA ARG A 279 -10.97 1.84 24.19
C ARG A 279 -10.02 1.05 23.26
N PRO A 280 -10.37 0.82 21.98
CA PRO A 280 -9.42 0.25 21.02
C PRO A 280 -8.19 1.16 20.85
N LEU A 281 -7.00 0.56 20.77
CA LEU A 281 -5.77 1.31 20.46
C LEU A 281 -5.92 2.08 19.13
N PHE A 282 -5.34 3.28 19.08
CA PHE A 282 -5.40 4.23 17.96
C PHE A 282 -6.80 4.78 17.63
N GLN A 283 -7.80 4.52 18.48
CA GLN A 283 -9.15 5.08 18.36
C GLN A 283 -9.51 5.79 19.66
N GLY A 284 -9.70 7.11 19.63
CA GLY A 284 -9.87 7.90 20.85
C GLY A 284 -9.57 9.38 20.68
N THR A 285 -9.37 10.11 21.77
CA THR A 285 -8.96 11.51 21.70
C THR A 285 -7.57 11.65 21.11
N ALA A 286 -7.23 12.86 20.63
CA ALA A 286 -5.89 13.14 20.14
C ALA A 286 -4.78 12.85 21.18
N GLU A 287 -5.05 13.02 22.48
CA GLU A 287 -4.09 12.65 23.53
C GLU A 287 -3.89 11.13 23.63
N GLU A 288 -4.97 10.37 23.60
CA GLU A 288 -4.94 8.91 23.66
C GLU A 288 -4.22 8.31 22.46
N VAL A 289 -4.57 8.76 21.25
CA VAL A 289 -3.91 8.30 20.01
C VAL A 289 -2.42 8.68 20.00
N THR A 290 -2.06 9.86 20.51
CA THR A 290 -0.65 10.26 20.66
C THR A 290 0.10 9.29 21.59
N LYS A 291 -0.51 8.89 22.71
CA LYS A 291 0.09 7.94 23.66
C LYS A 291 0.30 6.56 23.02
N ASP A 292 -0.71 6.09 22.27
CA ASP A 292 -0.63 4.81 21.57
C ASP A 292 0.51 4.82 20.54
N ILE A 293 0.66 5.89 19.74
CA ILE A 293 1.77 6.04 18.78
C ILE A 293 3.13 6.02 19.48
N ARG A 294 3.30 6.77 20.58
CA ARG A 294 4.55 6.80 21.34
C ARG A 294 4.94 5.40 21.84
N THR A 295 3.96 4.63 22.31
CA THR A 295 4.19 3.25 22.78
C THR A 295 4.85 2.38 21.72
N TYR A 296 4.44 2.49 20.45
CA TYR A 296 5.05 1.73 19.35
C TYR A 296 6.32 2.41 18.81
N ALA A 297 6.42 3.74 18.85
CA ALA A 297 7.63 4.45 18.50
C ALA A 297 8.80 4.08 19.42
N ASP A 298 8.55 3.87 20.73
CA ASP A 298 9.53 3.39 21.70
C ASP A 298 10.00 1.95 21.41
N LEU A 299 9.21 1.18 20.64
CA LEU A 299 9.59 -0.14 20.12
C LEU A 299 10.34 -0.06 18.78
N GLY A 300 10.61 1.16 18.28
CA GLY A 300 11.34 1.44 17.07
C GLY A 300 10.50 1.66 15.81
N VAL A 301 9.16 1.73 15.93
CA VAL A 301 8.30 2.03 14.78
C VAL A 301 8.57 3.44 14.27
N THR A 302 8.98 3.55 13.01
CA THR A 302 9.25 4.83 12.34
C THR A 302 8.20 5.19 11.30
N HIS A 303 7.31 4.26 10.97
CA HIS A 303 6.29 4.48 9.95
C HIS A 303 4.97 3.78 10.31
N VAL A 304 3.87 4.54 10.31
CA VAL A 304 2.54 4.02 10.67
C VAL A 304 1.55 4.26 9.53
N VAL A 305 0.84 3.22 9.10
CA VAL A 305 -0.14 3.27 8.02
C VAL A 305 -1.55 3.09 8.57
N TRP A 306 -2.42 4.07 8.32
CA TRP A 306 -3.79 4.06 8.83
C TRP A 306 -4.76 3.31 7.92
N ASP A 307 -5.56 2.43 8.50
CA ASP A 307 -6.79 1.94 7.89
C ASP A 307 -7.93 2.91 8.23
N PRO A 308 -8.69 3.41 7.22
CA PRO A 308 -9.93 4.10 7.47
C PRO A 308 -10.94 3.21 8.21
N THR A 309 -11.61 3.77 9.22
CA THR A 309 -12.67 3.08 9.98
C THR A 309 -14.06 3.39 9.44
N HIS A 310 -14.26 4.60 8.90
CA HIS A 310 -15.51 5.03 8.27
C HIS A 310 -15.71 4.39 6.88
N GLN A 311 -16.98 4.28 6.46
CA GLN A 311 -17.40 3.66 5.19
C GLN A 311 -17.91 4.67 4.16
N ASP A 312 -17.86 5.97 4.46
CA ASP A 312 -18.23 7.07 3.59
C ASP A 312 -17.07 8.05 3.44
N LEU A 313 -16.91 8.61 2.24
CA LEU A 313 -15.80 9.50 1.91
C LEU A 313 -15.72 10.73 2.83
N PRO A 314 -16.80 11.50 3.09
CA PRO A 314 -16.71 12.69 3.93
C PRO A 314 -16.17 12.41 5.33
N SER A 315 -16.65 11.35 5.98
CA SER A 315 -16.19 11.00 7.34
C SER A 315 -14.74 10.53 7.35
N VAL A 316 -14.29 9.82 6.30
CA VAL A 316 -12.86 9.48 6.17
C VAL A 316 -12.02 10.73 6.02
N LEU A 317 -12.41 11.68 5.16
CA LEU A 317 -11.65 12.91 4.96
C LEU A 317 -11.60 13.79 6.22
N ASP A 318 -12.71 13.94 6.96
CA ASP A 318 -12.73 14.66 8.25
C ASP A 318 -11.76 14.02 9.24
N ASN A 319 -11.73 12.68 9.32
CA ASN A 319 -10.85 12.00 10.26
C ASN A 319 -9.36 12.15 9.90
N LEU A 320 -9.03 12.12 8.60
CA LEU A 320 -7.67 12.35 8.13
C LEU A 320 -7.19 13.77 8.42
N GLU A 321 -8.05 14.76 8.21
CA GLU A 321 -7.77 16.16 8.50
C GLU A 321 -7.59 16.37 10.02
N ARG A 322 -8.50 15.82 10.82
CA ARG A 322 -8.42 15.88 12.27
C ARG A 322 -7.12 15.27 12.79
N PHE A 323 -6.73 14.10 12.29
CA PHE A 323 -5.45 13.50 12.66
C PHE A 323 -4.27 14.41 12.28
N ALA A 324 -4.27 14.93 11.05
CA ALA A 324 -3.20 15.79 10.54
C ALA A 324 -3.08 17.13 11.31
N GLN A 325 -4.17 17.61 11.91
CA GLN A 325 -4.18 18.83 12.71
C GLN A 325 -3.88 18.58 14.20
N GLU A 326 -4.49 17.56 14.80
CA GLU A 326 -4.48 17.35 16.25
C GLU A 326 -3.40 16.38 16.74
N VAL A 327 -2.90 15.49 15.88
CA VAL A 327 -1.95 14.41 16.27
C VAL A 327 -0.64 14.50 15.50
N GLY A 328 -0.69 14.52 14.16
CA GLY A 328 0.49 14.49 13.28
C GLY A 328 1.61 15.48 13.64
N PRO A 329 1.32 16.76 13.94
CA PRO A 329 2.35 17.76 14.25
C PRO A 329 3.19 17.45 15.50
N LYS A 330 2.73 16.54 16.38
CA LYS A 330 3.45 16.14 17.59
C LYS A 330 4.62 15.17 17.33
N PHE A 331 4.71 14.63 16.11
CA PHE A 331 5.73 13.65 15.70
C PHE A 331 6.56 14.11 14.49
N ASN A 332 6.14 15.21 13.86
CA ASN A 332 6.96 15.89 12.88
C ASN A 332 7.88 16.84 13.66
N ARG A 333 9.19 16.61 13.65
CA ARG A 333 10.09 17.73 13.98
C ARG A 333 9.75 18.83 12.99
N ALA A 334 9.39 20.01 13.49
CA ALA A 334 9.45 21.22 12.69
C ALA A 334 10.82 21.16 12.00
N ARG A 335 10.84 21.06 10.66
CA ARG A 335 12.06 21.42 9.92
C ARG A 335 12.37 22.82 10.41
N GLY A 336 13.43 22.94 11.22
CA GLY A 336 13.68 24.11 12.06
C GLY A 336 13.43 25.38 11.27
N GLY A 337 12.56 26.23 11.82
CA GLY A 337 12.29 27.53 11.25
C GLY A 337 13.61 28.28 11.08
N LEU A 338 13.96 28.57 9.84
CA LEU A 338 14.72 29.78 9.56
C LEU A 338 13.76 30.92 9.86
N ALA A 339 13.84 31.43 11.09
CA ALA A 339 13.35 32.75 11.41
C ALA A 339 14.03 33.72 10.42
N VAL A 340 13.28 34.21 9.44
CA VAL A 340 13.70 35.35 8.64
C VAL A 340 13.66 36.54 9.60
N GLY A 341 14.82 36.84 10.18
CA GLY A 341 15.03 38.06 10.93
C GLY A 341 14.81 39.25 10.02
N ALA A 342 13.83 40.08 10.37
CA ALA A 342 13.74 41.45 9.89
C ALA A 342 15.05 42.16 10.26
N GLY A 343 15.79 42.64 9.25
CA GLY A 343 17.07 43.30 9.46
C GLY A 343 17.56 44.04 8.22
N GLY A 344 17.19 45.31 8.13
CA GLY A 344 18.08 46.36 7.63
C GLY A 344 18.24 46.49 6.12
N ALA A 345 17.48 47.43 5.55
CA ALA A 345 17.83 48.09 4.30
C ALA A 345 19.27 48.63 4.35
N ARG A 346 20.04 48.42 3.28
CA ARG A 346 21.03 49.38 2.80
C ARG A 346 21.23 49.23 1.29
N SER A 347 21.03 50.36 0.64
CA SER A 347 21.24 50.67 -0.77
C SER A 347 22.68 50.43 -1.22
N GLY A 348 22.85 49.90 -2.43
CA GLY A 348 24.09 49.94 -3.17
C GLY A 348 23.80 49.79 -4.66
N ARG A 349 23.80 50.92 -5.38
CA ARG A 349 23.82 50.94 -6.85
C ARG A 349 25.13 50.33 -7.32
N ASN A 350 25.10 49.53 -8.39
CA ASN A 350 26.15 49.59 -9.38
C ASN A 350 25.65 49.14 -10.75
N GLU A 351 25.91 50.01 -11.72
CA GLU A 351 25.70 49.83 -13.15
C GLU A 351 26.84 49.02 -13.79
N GLY A 352 26.60 48.55 -15.01
CA GLY A 352 27.57 47.90 -15.90
C GLY A 352 27.28 46.40 -16.03
N GLY A 353 27.07 45.81 -17.20
CA GLY A 353 27.24 46.23 -18.57
C GLY A 353 27.35 44.96 -19.43
N LEU A 354 27.27 45.13 -20.75
CA LEU A 354 27.60 44.17 -21.80
C LEU A 354 26.47 43.22 -22.25
N ALA A 355 25.79 43.71 -23.29
CA ALA A 355 25.09 42.94 -24.30
C ALA A 355 26.08 42.05 -25.09
N GLY A 356 25.67 40.80 -25.32
CA GLY A 356 26.28 39.89 -26.29
C GLY A 356 25.22 39.47 -27.30
N GLU A 357 25.47 39.77 -28.57
CA GLU A 357 24.67 39.41 -29.72
C GLU A 357 24.61 37.89 -29.96
N ALA A 358 23.48 37.39 -30.44
CA ALA A 358 23.42 36.22 -31.30
C ALA A 358 22.27 36.36 -32.30
N ARG A 359 22.65 36.60 -33.58
CA ARG A 359 21.81 36.45 -34.77
C ARG A 359 21.90 35.01 -35.29
N GLY A 360 20.85 34.57 -35.98
CA GLY A 360 20.88 33.45 -36.94
C GLY A 360 19.84 32.36 -36.60
N SER A 361 18.60 32.43 -37.09
CA SER A 361 18.12 32.07 -38.45
C SER A 361 17.92 30.57 -38.69
N ALA A 362 16.65 30.15 -38.83
CA ALA A 362 16.15 29.07 -39.70
C ALA A 362 14.62 28.98 -39.49
N SER A 363 13.82 29.63 -40.34
CA SER A 363 13.18 29.07 -41.54
C SER A 363 11.97 28.18 -41.24
N ALA A 364 10.79 28.75 -41.50
CA ALA A 364 9.52 28.05 -41.65
C ALA A 364 9.41 27.43 -43.05
N VAL A 365 8.88 26.19 -43.16
CA VAL A 365 8.06 25.74 -44.29
C VAL A 365 7.03 24.69 -43.82
N ASN A 366 5.80 25.18 -43.66
CA ASN A 366 4.50 24.68 -44.08
C ASN A 366 4.34 23.28 -44.74
N ARG A 367 3.33 22.52 -44.30
CA ARG A 367 2.38 21.71 -45.11
C ARG A 367 1.30 21.14 -44.17
N SER A 368 0.14 21.78 -44.11
CA SER A 368 -1.06 21.53 -44.93
C SER A 368 -2.02 20.54 -44.28
N ALA A 369 -3.07 21.11 -43.66
CA ALA A 369 -4.30 20.43 -43.30
C ALA A 369 -5.10 20.07 -44.56
N SER A 370 -5.67 18.87 -44.59
CA SER A 370 -6.80 18.54 -45.45
C SER A 370 -8.04 18.35 -44.57
N ARG A 371 -9.04 19.21 -44.84
CA ARG A 371 -10.42 19.04 -44.41
C ARG A 371 -11.08 18.01 -45.33
N GLY A 372 -11.84 17.10 -44.75
CA GLY A 372 -12.78 16.22 -45.44
C GLY A 372 -14.09 16.21 -44.65
N SER A 373 -15.13 16.74 -45.29
CA SER A 373 -16.50 17.01 -44.86
C SER A 373 -17.28 15.83 -44.25
N ALA A 374 -18.06 16.19 -43.23
CA ALA A 374 -19.35 15.70 -42.78
C ALA A 374 -20.18 14.78 -43.69
N SER A 375 -20.82 13.77 -43.07
CA SER A 375 -22.26 13.60 -43.16
C SER A 375 -22.83 13.07 -41.83
N ALA A 376 -23.92 13.68 -41.39
CA ALA A 376 -24.75 13.27 -40.26
C ALA A 376 -26.10 12.80 -40.80
N VAL A 377 -26.92 12.24 -39.89
CA VAL A 377 -28.33 11.82 -40.04
C VAL A 377 -28.45 10.36 -40.54
N ASN A 378 -29.14 9.41 -39.88
CA ASN A 378 -30.40 9.53 -39.16
C ASN A 378 -30.58 8.47 -38.06
N ARG A 379 -31.53 8.78 -37.18
CA ARG A 379 -32.10 8.00 -36.08
C ARG A 379 -32.85 6.74 -36.54
N SER A 380 -32.83 5.69 -35.72
CA SER A 380 -33.97 4.80 -35.48
C SER A 380 -33.76 3.89 -34.26
N GLU A 381 -34.37 4.27 -33.15
CA GLU A 381 -35.02 3.35 -32.19
C GLU A 381 -36.54 3.52 -32.44
N PRO A 382 -37.38 2.47 -32.31
CA PRO A 382 -37.85 2.09 -30.97
C PRO A 382 -38.27 0.60 -30.79
N ALA A 383 -38.49 0.24 -29.51
CA ALA A 383 -39.53 -0.66 -28.94
C ALA A 383 -38.93 -1.56 -27.85
N VAL A 384 -39.02 -1.22 -26.56
CA VAL A 384 -40.15 -1.52 -25.66
C VAL A 384 -40.91 -2.81 -26.03
N ASN A 385 -40.70 -3.87 -25.24
CA ASN A 385 -41.76 -4.84 -24.97
C ASN A 385 -41.78 -5.20 -23.46
N ARG A 386 -42.86 -4.83 -22.79
CA ARG A 386 -43.29 -5.30 -21.47
C ARG A 386 -44.42 -6.29 -21.70
N SER A 387 -44.44 -7.42 -20.98
CA SER A 387 -45.60 -8.11 -20.33
C SER A 387 -45.15 -9.52 -19.91
N ALA A 388 -45.00 -9.83 -18.61
CA ALA A 388 -46.02 -10.39 -17.69
C ALA A 388 -46.44 -11.83 -18.08
N SER A 389 -46.26 -12.88 -17.26
CA SER A 389 -47.02 -13.17 -16.02
C SER A 389 -46.54 -14.52 -15.41
N VAL A 390 -46.30 -14.58 -14.09
CA VAL A 390 -47.09 -15.30 -13.06
C VAL A 390 -47.33 -16.80 -13.29
N VAL A 391 -46.67 -17.66 -12.49
CA VAL A 391 -47.28 -18.87 -11.89
C VAL A 391 -46.83 -19.02 -10.44
N LYS A 392 -47.78 -18.88 -9.51
CA LYS A 392 -47.75 -19.40 -8.13
C LYS A 392 -48.74 -20.56 -8.04
N ARG A 393 -48.34 -21.66 -7.36
CA ARG A 393 -49.15 -22.65 -6.60
C ARG A 393 -48.12 -23.62 -5.97
N SER A 394 -47.86 -23.71 -4.65
CA SER A 394 -48.66 -24.25 -3.52
C SER A 394 -49.30 -25.63 -3.85
N ALA A 395 -49.29 -26.70 -3.04
CA ALA A 395 -48.78 -27.01 -1.70
C ALA A 395 -48.93 -28.54 -1.44
N SER A 396 -48.50 -28.98 -0.23
CA SER A 396 -48.91 -30.18 0.55
C SER A 396 -48.04 -31.45 0.38
N LYS A 397 -47.32 -31.95 1.41
CA LYS A 397 -47.63 -32.51 2.77
C LYS A 397 -47.89 -34.03 2.76
N ARG A 398 -47.02 -34.79 3.44
CA ARG A 398 -47.26 -35.83 4.49
C ARG A 398 -45.92 -36.54 4.81
N ARG A 399 -45.37 -36.45 6.04
CA ARG A 399 -45.48 -37.37 7.23
C ARG A 399 -45.00 -38.80 6.91
N ALA A 400 -44.20 -39.55 7.68
CA ALA A 400 -43.92 -39.66 9.13
C ALA A 400 -42.54 -40.35 9.35
N ALA A 401 -41.68 -39.98 10.31
CA ALA A 401 -41.54 -40.44 11.72
C ALA A 401 -41.16 -41.93 11.96
N THR A 402 -39.97 -42.19 12.54
CA THR A 402 -39.61 -43.23 13.57
C THR A 402 -38.13 -43.05 13.99
N LYS A 403 -37.81 -42.43 15.15
CA LYS A 403 -37.25 -43.04 16.40
C LYS A 403 -36.53 -44.39 16.17
N GLY A 404 -35.20 -44.55 16.30
CA GLY A 404 -34.31 -44.51 17.50
C GLY A 404 -33.71 -45.93 17.73
N PRO A 405 -32.68 -46.21 18.58
CA PRO A 405 -31.85 -45.33 19.41
C PRO A 405 -30.30 -45.55 19.31
N ARG A 406 -29.54 -44.64 19.92
CA ARG A 406 -28.15 -44.84 20.39
C ARG A 406 -28.13 -45.49 21.79
N LYS A 407 -27.20 -46.40 22.04
CA LYS A 407 -26.55 -46.60 23.36
C LYS A 407 -25.11 -47.11 23.16
N ASN A 408 -24.17 -46.45 23.83
CA ASN A 408 -22.79 -46.89 24.08
C ASN A 408 -22.77 -47.97 25.17
N ALA A 409 -21.86 -48.94 25.09
CA ALA A 409 -21.02 -49.43 26.20
C ALA A 409 -20.05 -50.54 25.73
N ARG A 410 -18.77 -50.35 26.07
CA ARG A 410 -17.59 -51.22 25.97
C ARG A 410 -16.92 -51.37 24.60
#